data_AF-A0A958TMM5-F1
#
_entry.id   AF-A0A958TMM5-F1
#
_cell.length_a   1.000
_cell.length_b   1.000
_cell.length_c   1.000
_cell.angle_alpha   90.00
_cell.angle_beta   90.00
_cell.angle_gamma   90.00
#
_symmetry.space_group_name_H-M   'P 1'
#
loop_
_entity.id
_entity.type
_entity.pdbx_description
1 polymer ?
#
loop_
_entity_poly.entity_id
_entity_poly.type
_entity_poly.pdbx_seq_one_letter_code
_entity_poly.pdbx_strand_id
1 'polypeptide(L)'
;YNWMMDFCEQLLEYCAKAVNGTTEATFGNYKIDFKAPYARVTMADSIKQFTGFDITGKTEDEIRKAAKDMGIAVDDTMGKGKLIDEIFGEKCEGNYIQPTFITDYPKEMSPLCKEHRENPELTERFELMVCGKEIANAYSELNDPIDQRERFEHQMELAKKGDDEATGIIDYDFLRALEYGMPPTSGMGIGMDRLVMFLTNNQSIQEVLFFPQMKPEKKAVALTEEEKAVLTLLKAGSPIDLNVLKQQSGLSNKKWDTTIKGLTKHKLAKVSKTEEGLLVELI
;
A
#
# COMPACT_ATOMS: atom_id res chain seq x y z
N TYR A 1 15.21 0.16 20.01
CA TYR A 1 13.85 -0.36 19.80
C TYR A 1 13.16 -0.89 21.07
N ASN A 2 13.75 -1.74 21.92
CA ASN A 2 13.09 -2.24 23.15
C ASN A 2 12.51 -1.14 24.07
N TRP A 3 13.32 -0.13 24.43
CA TRP A 3 12.84 1.02 25.20
C TRP A 3 11.68 1.76 24.51
N MET A 4 11.70 1.82 23.17
CA MET A 4 10.67 2.48 22.39
C MET A 4 9.34 1.70 22.41
N MET A 5 9.38 0.36 22.53
CA MET A 5 8.17 -0.44 22.77
C MET A 5 7.53 -0.06 24.11
N ASP A 6 8.32 0.00 25.19
CA ASP A 6 7.83 0.37 26.53
C ASP A 6 7.28 1.82 26.55
N PHE A 7 7.92 2.72 25.79
CA PHE A 7 7.44 4.10 25.62
C PHE A 7 6.13 4.17 24.82
N CYS A 8 6.01 3.39 23.74
CA CYS A 8 4.81 3.31 22.91
C CYS A 8 3.61 2.80 23.72
N GLU A 9 3.79 1.75 24.52
CA GLU A 9 2.77 1.23 25.44
C GLU A 9 2.26 2.33 26.39
N GLN A 10 3.16 3.03 27.07
CA GLN A 10 2.80 4.11 28.00
C GLN A 10 2.07 5.26 27.31
N LEU A 11 2.52 5.66 26.12
CA LEU A 11 1.93 6.73 25.33
C LEU A 11 0.50 6.39 24.92
N LEU A 12 0.28 5.20 24.36
CA LEU A 12 -1.03 4.78 23.87
C LEU A 12 -2.02 4.53 25.01
N GLU A 13 -1.56 3.94 26.12
CA GLU A 13 -2.38 3.76 27.33
C GLU A 13 -2.84 5.13 27.88
N TYR A 14 -1.93 6.11 27.93
CA TYR A 14 -2.24 7.47 28.35
C TYR A 14 -3.28 8.12 27.43
N CYS A 15 -3.09 8.04 26.11
CA CYS A 15 -4.03 8.60 25.13
C CYS A 15 -5.41 7.97 25.24
N ALA A 16 -5.50 6.64 25.36
CA ALA A 16 -6.78 5.94 25.52
C ALA A 16 -7.53 6.41 26.77
N LYS A 17 -6.85 6.47 27.93
CA LYS A 17 -7.44 6.97 29.17
C LYS A 17 -7.87 8.43 29.07
N ALA A 18 -7.07 9.27 28.43
CA ALA A 18 -7.36 10.70 28.30
C ALA A 18 -8.60 10.96 27.42
N VAL A 19 -8.79 10.17 26.36
CA VAL A 19 -9.89 10.35 25.40
C VAL A 19 -11.16 9.61 25.86
N ASN A 20 -11.03 8.35 26.27
CA ASN A 20 -12.16 7.45 26.54
C ASN A 20 -12.44 7.24 28.03
N GLY A 21 -11.59 7.74 28.94
CA GLY A 21 -11.69 7.49 30.39
C GLY A 21 -11.29 6.08 30.83
N THR A 22 -10.88 5.23 29.90
CA THR A 22 -10.47 3.83 30.10
C THR A 22 -9.38 3.48 29.08
N THR A 23 -8.67 2.37 29.28
CA THR A 23 -7.71 1.83 28.31
C THR A 23 -8.38 1.05 27.19
N GLU A 24 -9.64 0.65 27.39
CA GLU A 24 -10.43 -0.07 26.41
C GLU A 24 -10.97 0.85 25.30
N ALA A 25 -10.97 0.36 24.06
CA ALA A 25 -11.64 0.99 22.94
C ALA A 25 -12.46 -0.04 22.14
N THR A 26 -13.50 0.42 21.48
CA THR A 26 -14.28 -0.39 20.53
C THR A 26 -13.94 0.06 19.13
N PHE A 27 -13.60 -0.89 18.26
CA PHE A 27 -13.36 -0.63 16.84
C PHE A 27 -14.10 -1.66 15.98
N GLY A 28 -15.19 -1.20 15.36
CA GLY A 28 -16.13 -2.09 14.67
C GLY A 28 -16.72 -3.11 15.63
N ASN A 29 -16.47 -4.39 15.38
CA ASN A 29 -16.95 -5.50 16.23
C ASN A 29 -15.94 -5.92 17.32
N TYR A 30 -14.75 -5.31 17.34
CA TYR A 30 -13.68 -5.68 18.26
C TYR A 30 -13.64 -4.77 19.48
N LYS A 31 -13.37 -5.37 20.64
CA LYS A 31 -12.93 -4.66 21.84
C LYS A 31 -11.43 -4.84 21.97
N ILE A 32 -10.70 -3.73 22.01
CA ILE A 32 -9.25 -3.69 22.17
C ILE A 32 -8.91 -3.02 23.50
N ASP A 33 -7.79 -3.42 24.10
CA ASP A 33 -7.27 -2.79 25.32
C ASP A 33 -5.87 -2.27 25.07
N PHE A 34 -5.68 -0.95 25.21
CA PHE A 34 -4.38 -0.28 25.10
C PHE A 34 -3.57 -0.34 26.41
N LYS A 35 -4.00 -1.17 27.37
CA LYS A 35 -3.24 -1.41 28.59
C LYS A 35 -2.02 -2.30 28.33
N ALA A 36 -0.87 -1.86 28.81
CA ALA A 36 0.36 -2.65 28.75
C ALA A 36 0.29 -3.92 29.64
N PRO A 37 1.08 -4.97 29.37
CA PRO A 37 2.03 -5.10 28.25
C PRO A 37 1.39 -5.68 26.98
N TYR A 38 1.90 -5.27 25.81
CA TYR A 38 1.50 -5.83 24.53
C TYR A 38 2.26 -7.13 24.23
N ALA A 39 1.66 -8.00 23.43
CA ALA A 39 2.35 -9.18 22.92
C ALA A 39 3.52 -8.75 22.03
N ARG A 40 4.63 -9.49 22.08
CA ARG A 40 5.81 -9.28 21.23
C ARG A 40 6.06 -10.58 20.47
N VAL A 41 5.98 -10.52 19.15
CA VAL A 41 6.07 -11.69 18.26
C VAL A 41 7.05 -11.37 17.15
N THR A 42 8.03 -12.24 16.89
CA THR A 42 8.94 -12.01 15.76
C THR A 42 8.21 -12.21 14.44
N MET A 43 8.65 -11.54 13.38
CA MET A 43 8.15 -11.75 12.02
C MET A 43 8.14 -13.25 11.63
N ALA A 44 9.23 -13.95 11.95
CA ALA A 44 9.37 -15.38 11.67
C ALA A 44 8.37 -16.23 12.46
N ASP A 45 8.20 -15.97 13.76
CA ASP A 45 7.24 -16.69 14.59
C ASP A 45 5.80 -16.44 14.16
N SER A 46 5.49 -15.21 13.76
CA SER A 46 4.18 -14.84 13.21
C SER A 46 3.84 -15.68 11.98
N ILE A 47 4.72 -15.69 10.97
CA ILE A 47 4.51 -16.45 9.75
C ILE A 47 4.41 -17.94 10.05
N LYS A 48 5.29 -18.47 10.90
CA LYS A 48 5.26 -19.87 11.30
C LYS A 48 3.96 -20.25 12.01
N GLN A 49 3.44 -19.39 12.87
CA GLN A 49 2.19 -19.62 13.59
C GLN A 49 0.97 -19.67 12.65
N PHE A 50 0.86 -18.73 11.70
CA PHE A 50 -0.34 -18.63 10.86
C PHE A 50 -0.28 -19.45 9.56
N THR A 51 0.92 -19.83 9.11
CA THR A 51 1.10 -20.57 7.86
C THR A 51 1.69 -21.96 8.04
N GLY A 52 2.32 -22.24 9.18
CA GLY A 52 3.11 -23.46 9.41
C GLY A 52 4.48 -23.47 8.71
N PHE A 53 4.82 -22.43 7.94
CA PHE A 53 6.09 -22.32 7.23
C PHE A 53 7.10 -21.53 8.06
N ASP A 54 8.29 -22.10 8.25
CA ASP A 54 9.39 -21.46 8.95
C ASP A 54 10.34 -20.80 7.94
N ILE A 55 10.43 -19.47 7.98
CA ILE A 55 11.26 -18.66 7.07
C ILE A 55 12.74 -18.64 7.48
N THR A 56 13.09 -19.08 8.69
CA THR A 56 14.45 -18.97 9.22
C THR A 56 15.43 -19.82 8.40
N GLY A 57 16.52 -19.20 7.93
CA GLY A 57 17.55 -19.86 7.13
C GLY A 57 17.13 -20.25 5.71
N LYS A 58 15.94 -19.84 5.25
CA LYS A 58 15.44 -20.14 3.90
C LYS A 58 16.04 -19.24 2.84
N THR A 59 16.24 -19.80 1.65
CA THR A 59 16.66 -19.02 0.47
C THR A 59 15.47 -18.24 -0.11
N GLU A 60 15.76 -17.25 -0.96
CA GLU A 60 14.73 -16.51 -1.70
C GLU A 60 13.82 -17.46 -2.50
N ASP A 61 14.40 -18.44 -3.21
CA ASP A 61 13.64 -19.41 -4.01
C ASP A 61 12.70 -20.28 -3.15
N GLU A 62 13.14 -20.69 -1.96
CA GLU A 62 12.31 -21.44 -1.03
C GLU A 62 11.12 -20.61 -0.52
N ILE A 63 11.37 -19.34 -0.17
CA ILE A 63 10.32 -18.41 0.30
C ILE A 63 9.36 -18.08 -0.84
N ARG A 64 9.87 -17.83 -2.05
CA ARG A 64 9.07 -17.57 -3.25
C ARG A 64 8.14 -18.74 -3.57
N LYS A 65 8.67 -19.97 -3.47
CA LYS A 65 7.86 -21.18 -3.64
C LYS A 65 6.76 -21.25 -2.58
N ALA A 66 7.10 -21.02 -1.31
CA ALA A 66 6.13 -21.03 -0.22
C ALA A 66 5.02 -19.99 -0.43
N ALA A 67 5.36 -18.77 -0.85
CA ALA A 67 4.40 -17.72 -1.18
C ALA A 67 3.44 -18.16 -2.30
N LYS A 68 3.96 -18.76 -3.38
CA LYS A 68 3.14 -19.31 -4.48
C LYS A 68 2.21 -20.42 -4.01
N ASP A 69 2.72 -21.34 -3.19
CA ASP A 69 1.94 -22.45 -2.63
C ASP A 69 0.81 -21.94 -1.70
N MET A 70 0.99 -20.76 -1.10
CA MET A 70 0.00 -20.05 -0.29
C MET A 70 -0.98 -19.18 -1.10
N GLY A 71 -0.84 -19.16 -2.43
CA GLY A 71 -1.68 -18.37 -3.34
C GLY A 71 -1.40 -16.87 -3.32
N ILE A 72 -0.23 -16.45 -2.84
CA ILE A 72 0.20 -15.04 -2.81
C ILE A 72 0.76 -14.69 -4.19
N ALA A 73 0.37 -13.53 -4.71
CA ALA A 73 0.90 -13.03 -5.97
C ALA A 73 2.37 -12.64 -5.79
N VAL A 74 3.26 -13.25 -6.57
CA VAL A 74 4.69 -12.94 -6.55
C VAL A 74 5.20 -12.74 -7.96
N ASP A 75 6.16 -11.84 -8.12
CA ASP A 75 6.87 -11.60 -9.38
C ASP A 75 8.39 -11.70 -9.20
N ASP A 76 9.12 -11.80 -10.31
CA ASP A 76 10.57 -12.02 -10.33
C ASP A 76 11.41 -10.80 -9.85
N THR A 77 10.77 -9.66 -9.60
CA THR A 77 11.43 -8.45 -9.07
C THR A 77 11.46 -8.42 -7.54
N MET A 78 10.58 -9.18 -6.87
CA MET A 78 10.51 -9.24 -5.42
C MET A 78 11.71 -9.98 -4.81
N GLY A 79 12.54 -9.28 -4.04
CA GLY A 79 13.61 -9.89 -3.23
C GLY A 79 13.09 -10.68 -2.02
N LYS A 80 13.98 -11.32 -1.26
CA LYS A 80 13.63 -12.16 -0.11
C LYS A 80 12.83 -11.39 0.95
N GLY A 81 13.26 -10.18 1.29
CA GLY A 81 12.54 -9.30 2.24
C GLY A 81 11.10 -9.00 1.80
N LYS A 82 10.90 -8.63 0.53
CA LYS A 82 9.57 -8.30 -0.01
C LYS A 82 8.64 -9.51 -0.02
N LEU A 83 9.16 -10.69 -0.37
CA LEU A 83 8.38 -11.94 -0.29
C LEU A 83 7.93 -12.27 1.13
N ILE A 84 8.78 -12.04 2.14
CA ILE A 84 8.43 -12.23 3.55
C ILE A 84 7.32 -11.25 3.96
N ASP A 85 7.42 -9.99 3.53
CA ASP A 85 6.43 -8.95 3.80
C ASP A 85 5.06 -9.29 3.21
N GLU A 86 5.02 -9.73 1.94
CA GLU A 86 3.78 -10.17 1.28
C GLU A 86 3.14 -11.39 2.00
N ILE A 87 3.95 -12.35 2.46
CA ILE A 87 3.46 -13.48 3.27
C ILE A 87 2.85 -12.97 4.58
N PHE A 88 3.52 -12.04 5.25
CA PHE A 88 3.03 -11.47 6.50
C PHE A 88 1.74 -10.68 6.29
N GLY A 89 1.68 -9.78 5.31
CA GLY A 89 0.50 -8.95 5.01
C GLY A 89 -0.72 -9.80 4.69
N GLU A 90 -0.58 -10.78 3.80
CA GLU A 90 -1.70 -11.62 3.35
C GLU A 90 -2.15 -12.67 4.37
N LYS A 91 -1.22 -13.24 5.16
CA LYS A 91 -1.54 -14.40 6.03
C LYS A 91 -1.55 -14.09 7.51
N CYS A 92 -0.86 -13.04 7.96
CA CYS A 92 -0.63 -12.77 9.37
C CYS A 92 -1.31 -11.49 9.85
N GLU A 93 -1.11 -10.35 9.15
CA GLU A 93 -1.48 -9.00 9.60
C GLU A 93 -2.93 -8.96 10.14
N GLY A 94 -3.88 -9.45 9.35
CA GLY A 94 -5.31 -9.45 9.68
C GLY A 94 -5.72 -10.18 10.97
N ASN A 95 -4.85 -11.03 11.53
CA ASN A 95 -5.15 -11.81 12.73
C ASN A 95 -4.82 -11.07 14.04
N TYR A 96 -4.05 -9.99 13.99
CA TYR A 96 -3.61 -9.25 15.18
C TYR A 96 -4.67 -8.24 15.63
N ILE A 97 -5.64 -8.71 16.42
CA ILE A 97 -6.74 -7.87 16.94
C ILE A 97 -6.29 -7.00 18.11
N GLN A 98 -5.68 -7.61 19.13
CA GLN A 98 -5.11 -6.86 20.26
C GLN A 98 -3.78 -6.20 19.86
N PRO A 99 -3.39 -5.09 20.52
CA PRO A 99 -2.08 -4.50 20.34
C PRO A 99 -0.95 -5.52 20.46
N THR A 100 -0.22 -5.68 19.36
CA THR A 100 0.87 -6.65 19.24
C THR A 100 2.03 -6.02 18.50
N PHE A 101 3.21 -6.05 19.10
CA PHE A 101 4.45 -5.70 18.43
C PHE A 101 4.93 -6.87 17.58
N ILE A 102 5.09 -6.63 16.29
CA ILE A 102 5.80 -7.52 15.38
C ILE A 102 7.25 -7.04 15.33
N THR A 103 8.21 -7.91 15.60
CA THR A 103 9.62 -7.53 15.77
C THR A 103 10.55 -8.24 14.79
N ASP A 104 11.77 -7.70 14.67
CA ASP A 104 12.93 -8.33 14.05
C ASP A 104 12.74 -8.58 12.54
N TYR A 105 12.46 -7.49 11.83
CA TYR A 105 12.26 -7.49 10.38
C TYR A 105 13.57 -7.77 9.64
N PRO A 106 13.50 -8.45 8.47
CA PRO A 106 14.65 -8.62 7.58
C PRO A 106 15.40 -7.31 7.27
N LYS A 107 16.73 -7.38 7.20
CA LYS A 107 17.61 -6.24 6.85
C LYS A 107 17.29 -5.65 5.48
N GLU A 108 16.96 -6.51 4.52
CA GLU A 108 16.72 -6.13 3.12
C GLU A 108 15.56 -5.13 2.96
N MET A 109 14.50 -5.27 3.77
CA MET A 109 13.32 -4.39 3.76
C MET A 109 13.42 -3.21 4.73
N SER A 110 14.54 -3.07 5.43
CA SER A 110 14.70 -2.13 6.55
C SER A 110 15.97 -1.28 6.35
N PRO A 111 16.03 -0.45 5.30
CA PRO A 111 17.26 0.22 4.85
C PRO A 111 17.79 1.28 5.82
N LEU A 112 16.98 1.74 6.78
CA LEU A 112 17.33 2.75 7.78
C LEU A 112 17.45 2.17 9.20
N CYS A 113 17.21 0.87 9.36
CA CYS A 113 17.14 0.23 10.67
C CYS A 113 18.48 -0.44 11.00
N LYS A 114 18.98 -0.22 12.20
CA LYS A 114 20.22 -0.84 12.67
C LYS A 114 20.11 -2.37 12.67
N GLU A 115 21.20 -3.05 12.30
CA GLU A 115 21.29 -4.50 12.36
C GLU A 115 20.94 -5.03 13.76
N HIS A 116 20.29 -6.19 13.81
CA HIS A 116 19.98 -6.85 15.06
C HIS A 116 21.26 -7.36 15.74
N ARG A 117 21.38 -7.14 17.06
CA ARG A 117 22.61 -7.42 17.82
C ARG A 117 23.07 -8.88 17.78
N GLU A 118 22.14 -9.79 17.59
CA GLU A 118 22.39 -11.24 17.61
C GLU A 118 22.25 -11.91 16.24
N ASN A 119 21.66 -11.22 15.24
CA ASN A 119 21.43 -11.79 13.92
C ASN A 119 21.56 -10.71 12.83
N PRO A 120 22.68 -10.66 12.07
CA PRO A 120 22.90 -9.63 11.06
C PRO A 120 21.94 -9.70 9.87
N GLU A 121 21.18 -10.79 9.68
CA GLU A 121 20.14 -10.86 8.65
C GLU A 121 18.86 -10.07 9.04
N LEU A 122 18.74 -9.69 10.31
CA LEU A 122 17.58 -8.98 10.87
C LEU A 122 17.95 -7.58 11.33
N THR A 123 16.94 -6.79 11.67
CA THR A 123 17.10 -5.42 12.19
C THR A 123 16.35 -5.24 13.50
N GLU A 124 16.83 -4.30 14.32
CA GLU A 124 16.12 -3.86 15.53
C GLU A 124 14.93 -2.95 15.16
N ARG A 125 13.93 -3.51 14.49
CA ARG A 125 12.68 -2.85 14.06
C ARG A 125 11.47 -3.53 14.66
N PHE A 126 10.45 -2.75 14.96
CA PHE A 126 9.12 -3.26 15.25
C PHE A 126 8.03 -2.44 14.56
N GLU A 127 6.91 -3.10 14.31
CA GLU A 127 5.64 -2.45 13.99
C GLU A 127 4.60 -2.82 15.04
N LEU A 128 3.68 -1.91 15.33
CA LEU A 128 2.54 -2.15 16.22
C LEU A 128 1.30 -2.45 15.39
N MET A 129 0.75 -3.65 15.53
CA MET A 129 -0.49 -4.07 14.88
C MET A 129 -1.67 -4.00 15.85
N VAL A 130 -2.79 -3.45 15.41
CA VAL A 130 -4.08 -3.42 16.13
C VAL A 130 -5.22 -3.60 15.14
N CYS A 131 -6.17 -4.50 15.43
CA CYS A 131 -7.28 -4.83 14.52
C CYS A 131 -6.82 -5.10 13.07
N GLY A 132 -5.67 -5.76 12.91
CA GLY A 132 -5.08 -6.08 11.62
C GLY A 132 -4.69 -4.87 10.78
N LYS A 133 -4.24 -3.80 11.43
CA LYS A 133 -3.69 -2.58 10.82
C LYS A 133 -2.47 -2.14 11.63
N GLU A 134 -1.45 -1.69 10.93
CA GLU A 134 -0.27 -1.05 11.52
C GLU A 134 -0.63 0.32 12.11
N ILE A 135 -0.24 0.63 13.35
CA ILE A 135 -0.41 1.94 14.00
C ILE A 135 0.93 2.67 14.11
N ALA A 136 2.02 1.94 14.33
CA ALA A 136 3.33 2.52 14.55
C ALA A 136 4.41 1.67 13.91
N ASN A 137 5.48 2.33 13.47
CA ASN A 137 6.72 1.72 13.00
C ASN A 137 7.87 2.40 13.73
N ALA A 138 8.79 1.60 14.27
CA ALA A 138 9.89 2.12 15.08
C ALA A 138 11.10 1.20 15.01
N TYR A 139 12.28 1.78 15.19
CA TYR A 139 13.52 1.02 15.11
C TYR A 139 14.64 1.70 15.89
N SER A 140 15.69 0.94 16.15
CA SER A 140 16.99 1.54 16.46
C SER A 140 17.56 2.12 15.18
N GLU A 141 17.87 3.41 15.18
CA GLU A 141 18.33 4.14 13.99
C GLU A 141 19.69 3.63 13.52
N LEU A 142 19.83 3.45 12.20
CA LEU A 142 21.12 3.16 11.60
C LEU A 142 21.98 4.44 11.63
N ASN A 143 23.01 4.42 12.47
CA ASN A 143 23.89 5.55 12.68
C ASN A 143 25.31 5.35 12.15
N ASP A 144 25.56 4.24 11.44
CA ASP A 144 26.81 4.00 10.73
C ASP A 144 26.69 4.54 9.29
N PRO A 145 27.43 5.60 8.92
CA PRO A 145 27.35 6.19 7.58
C PRO A 145 27.86 5.26 6.48
N ILE A 146 28.72 4.27 6.81
CA ILE A 146 29.25 3.31 5.84
C ILE A 146 28.18 2.29 5.49
N ASP A 147 27.56 1.63 6.48
CA ASP A 147 26.43 0.70 6.26
C ASP A 147 25.25 1.46 5.62
N GLN A 148 24.95 2.69 6.05
CA GLN A 148 23.86 3.46 5.45
C GLN A 148 24.06 3.72 3.96
N ARG A 149 25.31 4.00 3.54
CA ARG A 149 25.66 4.17 2.12
C ARG A 149 25.46 2.87 1.34
N GLU A 150 25.97 1.76 1.85
CA GLU A 150 25.81 0.43 1.22
C GLU A 150 24.32 0.06 1.05
N ARG A 151 23.48 0.41 2.03
CA ARG A 151 22.03 0.19 1.95
C ARG A 151 21.36 1.07 0.90
N PHE A 152 21.76 2.32 0.74
CA PHE A 152 21.26 3.16 -0.34
C PHE A 152 21.69 2.66 -1.72
N GLU A 153 22.93 2.21 -1.87
CA GLU A 153 23.41 1.59 -3.10
C GLU A 153 22.60 0.32 -3.44
N HIS A 154 22.31 -0.52 -2.44
CA HIS A 154 21.44 -1.68 -2.63
C HIS A 154 20.01 -1.30 -3.04
N GLN A 155 19.41 -0.30 -2.38
CA GLN A 155 18.09 0.22 -2.73
C GLN A 155 18.03 0.78 -4.16
N MET A 156 19.09 1.43 -4.63
CA MET A 156 19.19 1.86 -6.03
C MET A 156 19.16 0.68 -7.01
N GLU A 157 19.84 -0.42 -6.68
CA GLU A 157 19.81 -1.63 -7.52
C GLU A 157 18.43 -2.29 -7.54
N LEU A 158 17.69 -2.26 -6.43
CA LEU A 158 16.29 -2.71 -6.38
C LEU A 158 15.38 -1.80 -7.23
N ALA A 159 15.53 -0.48 -7.12
CA ALA A 159 14.78 0.47 -7.95
C ALA A 159 15.04 0.25 -9.46
N LYS A 160 16.29 -0.05 -9.85
CA LYS A 160 16.63 -0.42 -11.25
C LYS A 160 15.95 -1.71 -11.72
N LYS A 161 15.64 -2.63 -10.81
CA LYS A 161 14.89 -3.87 -11.10
C LYS A 161 13.38 -3.65 -11.20
N GLY A 162 12.89 -2.43 -10.96
CA GLY A 162 11.48 -2.08 -11.06
C GLY A 162 10.73 -2.09 -9.73
N ASP A 163 11.43 -2.05 -8.60
CA ASP A 163 10.77 -1.85 -7.30
C ASP A 163 10.40 -0.37 -7.11
N ASP A 164 9.12 -0.06 -7.34
CA ASP A 164 8.58 1.30 -7.24
C ASP A 164 8.66 1.89 -5.81
N GLU A 165 8.85 1.05 -4.79
CA GLU A 165 8.96 1.47 -3.38
C GLU A 165 10.41 1.75 -2.95
N ALA A 166 11.39 1.28 -3.74
CA ALA A 166 12.79 1.46 -3.42
C ALA A 166 13.25 2.91 -3.72
N THR A 167 14.12 3.45 -2.86
CA THR A 167 14.61 4.82 -3.04
C THR A 167 15.59 4.87 -4.22
N GLY A 168 15.16 5.46 -5.35
CA GLY A 168 15.97 5.58 -6.57
C GLY A 168 17.08 6.65 -6.54
N ILE A 169 17.34 7.28 -5.39
CA ILE A 169 18.34 8.35 -5.21
C ILE A 169 19.14 8.11 -3.93
N ILE A 170 20.43 8.48 -3.96
CA ILE A 170 21.26 8.52 -2.74
C ILE A 170 21.22 9.94 -2.18
N ASP A 171 20.80 10.07 -0.92
CA ASP A 171 20.87 11.32 -0.18
C ASP A 171 22.28 11.52 0.41
N TYR A 172 23.15 12.16 -0.35
CA TYR A 172 24.52 12.46 0.07
C TYR A 172 24.58 13.50 1.21
N ASP A 173 23.56 14.33 1.39
CA ASP A 173 23.55 15.32 2.47
C ASP A 173 23.20 14.62 3.80
N PHE A 174 22.24 13.70 3.77
CA PHE A 174 21.93 12.83 4.90
C PHE A 174 23.15 11.97 5.31
N LEU A 175 23.84 11.35 4.34
CA LEU A 175 25.07 10.60 4.62
C LEU A 175 26.14 11.48 5.27
N ARG A 176 26.36 12.69 4.75
CA ARG A 176 27.31 13.65 5.35
C ARG A 176 26.90 14.03 6.78
N ALA A 177 25.61 14.18 7.06
CA ALA A 177 25.12 14.45 8.41
C ALA A 177 25.46 13.30 9.36
N LEU A 178 25.30 12.04 8.94
CA LEU A 178 25.69 10.87 9.72
C LEU A 178 27.22 10.81 9.97
N GLU A 179 28.04 11.23 9.00
CA GLU A 179 29.50 11.28 9.11
C GLU A 179 29.98 12.27 10.20
N TYR A 180 29.19 13.29 10.55
CA TYR A 180 29.48 14.17 11.70
C TYR A 180 29.20 13.50 13.05
N GLY A 181 28.49 12.38 13.06
CA GLY A 181 28.21 11.57 14.23
C GLY A 181 26.77 11.72 14.73
N MET A 182 25.93 10.74 14.40
CA MET A 182 24.63 10.56 15.05
C MET A 182 24.75 9.64 16.27
N PRO A 183 24.33 10.06 17.48
CA PRO A 183 24.35 9.19 18.65
C PRO A 183 23.41 7.99 18.48
N PRO A 184 23.57 6.91 19.28
CA PRO A 184 22.59 5.83 19.32
C PRO A 184 21.19 6.38 19.59
N THR A 185 20.30 6.22 18.62
CA THR A 185 18.96 6.83 18.61
C THR A 185 17.92 5.75 18.31
N SER A 186 16.68 5.98 18.75
CA SER A 186 15.52 5.18 18.32
C SER A 186 14.45 6.14 17.87
N GLY A 187 13.94 5.97 16.65
CA GLY A 187 12.81 6.70 16.11
C GLY A 187 11.54 5.89 16.16
N MET A 188 10.41 6.61 16.09
CA MET A 188 9.07 6.04 16.00
C MET A 188 8.18 6.96 15.17
N GLY A 189 7.51 6.39 14.19
CA GLY A 189 6.38 7.00 13.50
C GLY A 189 5.07 6.42 14.04
N ILE A 190 4.07 7.26 14.27
CA ILE A 190 2.71 6.85 14.64
C ILE A 190 1.74 7.42 13.60
N GLY A 191 0.91 6.56 13.03
CA GLY A 191 -0.20 6.95 12.17
C GLY A 191 -1.31 7.60 13.01
N MET A 192 -1.24 8.93 13.15
CA MET A 192 -2.19 9.68 13.98
C MET A 192 -3.64 9.49 13.54
N ASP A 193 -3.92 9.47 12.24
CA ASP A 193 -5.29 9.24 11.73
C ASP A 193 -5.81 7.86 12.14
N ARG A 194 -4.98 6.82 12.02
CA ARG A 194 -5.32 5.46 12.45
C ARG A 194 -5.56 5.41 13.97
N LEU A 195 -4.70 6.04 14.78
CA LEU A 195 -4.90 6.11 16.22
C LEU A 195 -6.24 6.78 16.58
N VAL A 196 -6.56 7.91 15.92
CA VAL A 196 -7.86 8.59 16.12
C VAL A 196 -9.01 7.69 15.70
N MET A 197 -8.90 6.98 14.57
CA MET A 197 -9.91 6.01 14.12
C MET A 197 -10.20 4.95 15.19
N PHE A 198 -9.17 4.37 15.81
CA PHE A 198 -9.33 3.37 16.87
C PHE A 198 -9.96 3.93 18.14
N LEU A 199 -9.52 5.11 18.59
CA LEU A 199 -10.03 5.73 19.81
C LEU A 199 -11.48 6.23 19.66
N THR A 200 -11.89 6.57 18.43
CA THR A 200 -13.22 7.15 18.14
C THR A 200 -14.21 6.19 17.47
N ASN A 201 -13.82 4.92 17.29
CA ASN A 201 -14.62 3.89 16.61
C ASN A 201 -15.02 4.26 15.16
N ASN A 202 -14.09 4.84 14.40
CA ASN A 202 -14.31 5.22 13.00
C ASN A 202 -13.54 4.28 12.06
N GLN A 203 -14.25 3.41 11.33
CA GLN A 203 -13.62 2.40 10.47
C GLN A 203 -13.03 2.94 9.15
N SER A 204 -13.33 4.20 8.80
CA SER A 204 -12.81 4.86 7.60
C SER A 204 -11.97 6.09 7.99
N ILE A 205 -10.80 6.24 7.38
CA ILE A 205 -9.92 7.40 7.56
C ILE A 205 -10.60 8.72 7.16
N GLN A 206 -11.59 8.66 6.26
CA GLN A 206 -12.32 9.84 5.82
C GLN A 206 -13.19 10.44 6.94
N GLU A 207 -13.56 9.64 7.94
CA GLU A 207 -14.37 10.10 9.08
C GLU A 207 -13.56 10.87 10.13
N VAL A 208 -12.22 10.77 10.08
CA VAL A 208 -11.31 11.46 11.00
C VAL A 208 -10.59 12.64 10.35
N LEU A 209 -10.90 12.93 9.08
CA LEU A 209 -10.35 14.04 8.31
C LEU A 209 -11.48 15.02 7.93
N PHE A 210 -11.32 16.31 8.23
CA PHE A 210 -12.34 17.30 7.87
C PHE A 210 -12.56 17.43 6.35
N PHE A 211 -11.50 17.27 5.57
CA PHE A 211 -11.53 17.40 4.11
C PHE A 211 -10.72 16.26 3.46
N PRO A 212 -11.27 15.04 3.40
CA PRO A 212 -10.58 13.91 2.80
C PRO A 212 -10.42 14.11 1.29
N GLN A 213 -9.38 13.51 0.71
CA GLN A 213 -9.18 13.54 -0.74
C GLN A 213 -10.34 12.82 -1.45
N MET A 214 -11.11 13.59 -2.22
CA MET A 214 -12.20 13.05 -3.04
C MET A 214 -11.70 12.69 -4.44
N LYS A 215 -12.35 11.71 -5.07
CA LYS A 215 -12.14 11.46 -6.51
C LYS A 215 -12.60 12.70 -7.28
N PRO A 216 -11.83 13.18 -8.27
CA PRO A 216 -12.26 14.30 -9.09
C PRO A 216 -13.64 14.04 -9.69
N GLU A 217 -14.49 15.07 -9.69
CA GLU A 217 -15.77 14.97 -10.37
C GLU A 217 -15.54 14.63 -11.84
N LYS A 218 -16.23 13.58 -12.31
CA LYS A 218 -16.28 13.29 -13.75
C LYS A 218 -17.07 14.42 -14.39
N LYS A 219 -16.37 15.38 -15.01
CA LYS A 219 -17.04 16.40 -15.84
C LYS A 219 -17.87 15.66 -16.87
N ALA A 220 -19.19 15.78 -16.78
CA ALA A 220 -20.09 15.32 -17.83
C ALA A 220 -19.63 15.98 -19.12
N VAL A 221 -19.23 15.17 -20.10
CA VAL A 221 -18.94 15.68 -21.43
C VAL A 221 -20.22 16.36 -21.91
N ALA A 222 -20.15 17.65 -22.19
CA ALA A 222 -21.26 18.40 -22.74
C ALA A 222 -21.49 17.92 -24.18
N LEU A 223 -22.32 16.89 -24.33
CA LEU A 223 -22.68 16.33 -25.63
C LEU A 223 -23.79 17.14 -26.27
N THR A 224 -23.71 17.36 -27.59
CA THR A 224 -24.83 17.90 -28.36
C THR A 224 -25.99 16.89 -28.41
N GLU A 225 -27.19 17.34 -28.76
CA GLU A 225 -28.34 16.44 -28.91
C GLU A 225 -28.09 15.36 -29.98
N GLU A 226 -27.38 15.69 -31.06
CA GLU A 226 -26.96 14.72 -32.06
C GLU A 226 -25.98 13.68 -31.51
N GLU A 227 -25.01 14.09 -30.68
CA GLU A 227 -24.05 13.20 -30.04
C GLU A 227 -24.74 12.26 -29.04
N LYS A 228 -25.70 12.78 -28.25
CA LYS A 228 -26.53 11.96 -27.35
C LYS A 228 -27.36 10.92 -28.12
N ALA A 229 -27.94 11.32 -29.25
CA ALA A 229 -28.75 10.41 -30.09
C ALA A 229 -27.88 9.27 -30.66
N VAL A 230 -26.72 9.57 -31.24
CA VAL A 230 -25.79 8.55 -31.76
C VAL A 230 -25.22 7.68 -30.63
N LEU A 231 -24.90 8.26 -29.47
CA LEU A 231 -24.42 7.50 -28.32
C LEU A 231 -25.51 6.55 -27.77
N THR A 232 -26.78 6.94 -27.83
CA THR A 232 -27.90 6.07 -27.41
C THR A 232 -28.04 4.87 -28.35
N LEU A 233 -27.91 5.08 -29.66
CA LEU A 233 -27.90 3.99 -30.64
C LEU A 233 -26.70 3.05 -30.42
N LEU A 234 -25.51 3.59 -30.16
CA LEU A 234 -24.32 2.80 -29.82
C LEU A 234 -24.49 1.99 -28.54
N LYS A 235 -25.07 2.57 -27.49
CA LYS A 235 -25.37 1.83 -26.25
C LYS A 235 -26.34 0.67 -26.45
N ALA A 236 -27.23 0.76 -27.44
CA ALA A 236 -28.23 -0.27 -27.71
C ALA A 236 -27.68 -1.46 -28.53
N GLY A 237 -26.54 -1.30 -29.23
CA GLY A 237 -26.08 -2.34 -30.17
C GLY A 237 -24.60 -2.37 -30.51
N SER A 238 -23.72 -1.71 -29.75
CA SER A 238 -22.26 -1.72 -30.00
C SER A 238 -21.68 -3.15 -30.02
N PRO A 239 -20.84 -3.52 -31.02
CA PRO A 239 -20.39 -2.74 -32.17
C PRO A 239 -21.42 -2.66 -33.31
N ILE A 240 -21.54 -1.50 -33.96
CA ILE A 240 -22.44 -1.29 -35.11
C ILE A 240 -21.63 -0.87 -36.35
N ASP A 241 -21.99 -1.37 -37.53
CA ASP A 241 -21.46 -0.88 -38.80
C ASP A 241 -21.71 0.64 -38.96
N LEU A 242 -20.69 1.37 -39.40
CA LEU A 242 -20.72 2.82 -39.49
C LEU A 242 -21.81 3.32 -40.43
N ASN A 243 -22.05 2.66 -41.55
CA ASN A 243 -23.07 3.08 -42.52
C ASN A 243 -24.48 2.81 -41.95
N VAL A 244 -24.66 1.68 -41.27
CA VAL A 244 -25.92 1.35 -40.57
C VAL A 244 -26.20 2.36 -39.48
N LEU A 245 -25.23 2.64 -38.62
CA LEU A 245 -25.37 3.61 -37.53
C LEU A 245 -25.66 5.02 -38.06
N LYS A 246 -24.98 5.43 -39.14
CA LYS A 246 -25.23 6.70 -39.81
C LYS A 246 -26.64 6.79 -40.36
N GLN A 247 -27.14 5.74 -41.01
CA GLN A 247 -28.50 5.69 -41.52
C GLN A 247 -29.53 5.75 -40.40
N GLN A 248 -29.34 5.00 -39.31
CA GLN A 248 -30.21 4.99 -38.13
C GLN A 248 -30.24 6.34 -37.41
N SER A 249 -29.11 7.07 -37.39
CA SER A 249 -29.04 8.40 -36.78
C SER A 249 -29.84 9.48 -37.53
N GLY A 250 -30.13 9.28 -38.82
CA GLY A 250 -30.82 10.26 -39.67
C GLY A 250 -30.05 11.57 -39.90
N LEU A 251 -28.77 11.63 -39.53
CA LEU A 251 -27.96 12.84 -39.64
C LEU A 251 -27.46 13.09 -41.07
N SER A 252 -27.38 14.36 -41.47
CA SER A 252 -26.73 14.74 -42.74
C SER A 252 -25.23 14.47 -42.67
N ASN A 253 -24.57 14.30 -43.83
CA ASN A 253 -23.12 14.00 -43.88
C ASN A 253 -22.26 14.94 -43.03
N LYS A 254 -22.50 16.26 -43.13
CA LYS A 254 -21.77 17.26 -42.35
C LYS A 254 -22.02 17.15 -40.84
N LYS A 255 -23.27 16.87 -40.43
CA LYS A 255 -23.63 16.69 -39.02
C LYS A 255 -23.06 15.40 -38.46
N TRP A 256 -23.14 14.30 -39.21
CA TRP A 256 -22.56 13.00 -38.87
C TRP A 256 -21.07 13.12 -38.58
N ASP A 257 -20.31 13.70 -39.52
CA ASP A 257 -18.85 13.84 -39.38
C ASP A 257 -18.47 14.68 -38.16
N THR A 258 -19.26 15.70 -37.85
CA THR A 258 -19.05 16.53 -36.65
C THR A 258 -19.31 15.72 -35.37
N THR A 259 -20.43 14.98 -35.36
CA THR A 259 -20.92 14.19 -34.21
C THR A 259 -19.98 13.03 -33.87
N ILE A 260 -19.57 12.25 -34.87
CA ILE A 260 -18.69 11.09 -34.64
C ILE A 260 -17.28 11.52 -34.21
N LYS A 261 -16.78 12.66 -34.73
CA LYS A 261 -15.51 13.26 -34.30
C LYS A 261 -15.57 13.74 -32.86
N GLY A 262 -16.68 14.35 -32.44
CA GLY A 262 -16.90 14.76 -31.06
C GLY A 262 -16.95 13.57 -30.10
N LEU A 263 -17.73 12.54 -30.42
CA LEU A 263 -17.79 11.30 -29.63
C LEU A 263 -16.43 10.60 -29.51
N THR A 264 -15.65 10.55 -30.60
CA THR A 264 -14.29 9.96 -30.59
C THR A 264 -13.32 10.81 -29.79
N LYS A 265 -13.39 12.14 -29.92
CA LYS A 265 -12.57 13.10 -29.14
C LYS A 265 -12.82 12.96 -27.64
N HIS A 266 -14.07 12.70 -27.25
CA HIS A 266 -14.47 12.49 -25.87
C HIS A 266 -14.24 11.05 -25.36
N LYS A 267 -13.62 10.19 -26.19
CA LYS A 267 -13.37 8.78 -25.88
C LYS A 267 -14.64 8.03 -25.47
N LEU A 268 -15.76 8.36 -26.11
CA LEU A 268 -17.05 7.68 -25.91
C LEU A 268 -17.36 6.69 -27.05
N ALA A 269 -16.70 6.86 -28.19
CA ALA A 269 -16.82 5.93 -29.31
C ALA A 269 -15.45 5.72 -29.98
N LYS A 270 -15.23 4.55 -30.56
CA LYS A 270 -14.06 4.19 -31.35
C LYS A 270 -14.50 3.74 -32.73
N VAL A 271 -13.90 4.29 -33.77
CA VAL A 271 -14.09 3.78 -35.15
C VAL A 271 -12.93 2.86 -35.48
N SER A 272 -13.21 1.59 -35.74
CA SER A 272 -12.24 0.56 -36.13
C SER A 272 -12.48 0.16 -37.59
N LYS A 273 -11.40 -0.18 -38.30
CA LYS A 273 -11.47 -0.73 -39.66
C LYS A 273 -11.22 -2.22 -39.60
N THR A 274 -12.16 -3.01 -40.11
CA THR A 274 -12.07 -4.47 -40.22
C THR A 274 -12.03 -4.88 -41.69
N GLU A 275 -11.81 -6.17 -41.97
CA GLU A 275 -11.85 -6.71 -43.34
C GLU A 275 -13.24 -6.58 -43.98
N GLU A 276 -14.30 -6.50 -43.16
CA GLU A 276 -15.71 -6.42 -43.57
C GLU A 276 -16.26 -4.99 -43.64
N GLY A 277 -15.57 -3.98 -43.11
CA GLY A 277 -16.04 -2.59 -43.14
C GLY A 277 -15.46 -1.65 -42.09
N LEU A 278 -16.20 -0.58 -41.77
CA LEU A 278 -15.91 0.33 -40.67
C LEU A 278 -16.91 0.07 -39.55
N LEU A 279 -16.43 -0.27 -38.36
CA LEU A 279 -17.25 -0.47 -37.17
C LEU A 279 -17.11 0.69 -36.20
N VAL A 280 -18.19 0.98 -35.47
CA VAL A 280 -18.20 1.94 -34.38
C VAL A 280 -18.54 1.22 -33.07
N GLU A 281 -17.63 1.31 -32.11
CA GLU A 281 -17.70 0.69 -30.78
C GLU A 281 -17.87 1.74 -29.69
N LEU A 282 -18.64 1.43 -28.66
CA LEU A 282 -18.70 2.20 -27.42
C LEU A 282 -17.43 1.93 -26.58
N ILE A 283 -16.84 2.98 -26.01
CA ILE A 283 -15.69 2.91 -25.08
C ILE A 283 -16.17 3.08 -23.64
#